data_AF-A0A1Y4NDC7-F1
#
_entry.id   AF-A0A1Y4NDC7-F1
#
_cell.length_a   1.000
_cell.length_b   1.000
_cell.length_c   1.000
_cell.angle_alpha   90.00
_cell.angle_beta   90.00
_cell.angle_gamma   90.00
#
_symmetry.space_group_name_H-M   'P 1'
#
loop_
_entity.id
_entity.type
_entity.pdbx_description
1 polymer ?
#
loop_
_entity_poly.entity_id
_entity_poly.type
_entity_poly.pdbx_seq_one_letter_code
_entity_poly.pdbx_strand_id
1 'polypeptide(L)'
;MKRDFDQWIESFRSNIADYKYYVDFDKIYKNVENINIELNILNSLIGVKDFDGKFKKLCTEYPKILECIPILIAVRNNEIEIQEKDKSITYNFKYHKNVVLDQYLIDDYLTFMIETGLKELIQNRIINNLVDYVLGVEVGLDSNGRKNRGGHLMENLLEKYIQELGVEYYKEMYTKEIEDRWNMDLSLLTNAGDVAKRFDFVVKTNNQIYAFETNFYKSGGSKLNETARSFKNIAEEIDKIQGITFIWVTDGKGWISARHNLKETFDVLDTLYNINDLENGILNVVVK
;
A
#
# COMPACT_ATOMS: atom_id res chain seq x y z
N MET A 1 -9.57 20.27 -32.23
CA MET A 1 -10.84 19.50 -32.20
C MET A 1 -11.04 19.07 -30.75
N LYS A 2 -12.19 19.36 -30.13
CA LYS A 2 -12.43 18.99 -28.73
C LYS A 2 -12.50 17.46 -28.63
N ARG A 3 -11.79 16.85 -27.67
CA ARG A 3 -11.80 15.39 -27.46
C ARG A 3 -13.21 14.95 -27.04
N ASP A 4 -13.64 13.80 -27.56
CA ASP A 4 -14.92 13.20 -27.18
C ASP A 4 -14.73 12.31 -25.94
N PHE A 5 -15.41 12.66 -24.84
CA PHE A 5 -15.28 11.95 -23.57
C PHE A 5 -15.79 10.51 -23.65
N ASP A 6 -16.87 10.28 -24.42
CA ASP A 6 -17.51 8.98 -24.52
C ASP A 6 -16.59 8.00 -25.26
N GLN A 7 -15.95 8.44 -26.34
CA GLN A 7 -14.90 7.68 -27.03
C GLN A 7 -13.64 7.50 -26.18
N TRP A 8 -13.23 8.54 -25.45
CA TRP A 8 -12.02 8.48 -24.63
C TRP A 8 -12.14 7.45 -23.50
N ILE A 9 -13.25 7.44 -22.75
CA ILE A 9 -13.44 6.50 -21.64
C ILE A 9 -13.61 5.05 -22.11
N GLU A 10 -14.07 4.82 -23.35
CA GLU A 10 -14.14 3.49 -23.96
C GLU A 10 -12.76 2.84 -24.10
N SER A 11 -11.72 3.64 -24.40
CA SER A 11 -10.34 3.16 -24.55
C SER A 11 -9.65 2.76 -23.24
N PHE A 12 -10.30 2.97 -22.08
CA PHE A 12 -9.72 2.60 -20.78
C PHE A 12 -9.49 1.10 -20.67
N ARG A 13 -8.37 0.71 -20.08
CA ARG A 13 -7.98 -0.68 -19.84
C ARG A 13 -8.74 -1.28 -18.68
N SER A 14 -8.96 -2.59 -18.76
CA SER A 14 -9.52 -3.37 -17.65
C SER A 14 -8.48 -3.73 -16.58
N ASN A 15 -7.20 -3.77 -16.94
CA ASN A 15 -6.11 -4.20 -16.08
C ASN A 15 -4.74 -3.70 -16.57
N ILE A 16 -3.82 -3.49 -15.63
CA ILE A 16 -2.38 -3.25 -15.87
C ILE A 16 -1.49 -4.14 -15.00
N ALA A 17 -2.06 -5.11 -14.29
CA ALA A 17 -1.31 -6.03 -13.44
C ALA A 17 -0.29 -6.85 -14.25
N ASP A 18 0.96 -6.84 -13.79
CA ASP A 18 2.01 -7.75 -14.24
C ASP A 18 2.02 -9.04 -13.40
N TYR A 19 2.97 -9.95 -13.66
CA TYR A 19 3.09 -11.19 -12.90
C TYR A 19 3.40 -10.94 -11.40
N LYS A 20 4.19 -9.90 -11.08
CA LYS A 20 4.63 -9.56 -9.72
C LYS A 20 3.57 -8.82 -8.90
N TYR A 21 2.49 -8.38 -9.54
CA TYR A 21 1.36 -7.71 -8.89
C TYR A 21 0.71 -8.57 -7.80
N TYR A 22 0.60 -9.87 -8.01
CA TYR A 22 -0.25 -10.72 -7.18
C TYR A 22 0.37 -11.06 -5.84
N VAL A 23 1.62 -11.51 -5.83
CA VAL A 23 2.34 -11.94 -4.63
C VAL A 23 3.81 -11.52 -4.73
N ASP A 24 4.32 -10.91 -3.67
CA ASP A 24 5.74 -10.61 -3.50
C ASP A 24 6.43 -11.73 -2.70
N PHE A 25 6.85 -12.78 -3.40
CA PHE A 25 7.48 -13.94 -2.77
C PHE A 25 8.82 -13.62 -2.12
N ASP A 26 9.62 -12.72 -2.71
CA ASP A 26 10.93 -12.36 -2.15
C ASP A 26 10.78 -11.73 -0.76
N LYS A 27 9.81 -10.82 -0.61
CA LYS A 27 9.46 -10.25 0.70
C LYS A 27 8.96 -11.32 1.67
N ILE A 28 8.11 -12.23 1.21
CA ILE A 28 7.53 -13.29 2.04
C ILE A 28 8.63 -14.23 2.54
N TYR A 29 9.53 -14.69 1.67
CA TYR A 29 10.66 -15.54 2.06
C TYR A 29 11.54 -14.86 3.09
N LYS A 30 11.85 -13.57 2.90
CA LYS A 30 12.61 -12.79 3.88
C LYS A 30 11.89 -12.70 5.23
N ASN A 31 10.57 -12.50 5.24
CA ASN A 31 9.79 -12.44 6.48
C ASN A 31 9.81 -13.76 7.24
N VAL A 32 9.61 -14.88 6.55
CA VAL A 32 9.64 -16.23 7.16
C VAL A 32 11.04 -16.55 7.66
N GLU A 33 12.08 -16.23 6.88
CA GLU A 33 13.47 -16.49 7.25
C GLU A 33 13.87 -15.79 8.56
N ASN A 34 13.36 -14.56 8.80
CA ASN A 34 13.65 -13.80 10.02
C ASN A 34 13.18 -14.47 11.33
N ILE A 35 12.22 -15.39 11.25
CA ILE A 35 11.65 -16.12 12.40
C ILE A 35 11.74 -17.65 12.23
N ASN A 36 12.53 -18.12 11.26
CA ASN A 36 12.58 -19.52 10.86
C ASN A 36 13.08 -20.42 12.00
N ILE A 37 14.07 -19.97 12.78
CA ILE A 37 14.60 -20.73 13.91
C ILE A 37 13.51 -20.95 14.97
N GLU A 38 12.82 -19.88 15.35
CA GLU A 38 11.78 -19.90 16.37
C GLU A 38 10.57 -20.75 15.95
N LEU A 39 10.16 -20.68 14.67
CA LEU A 39 9.11 -21.55 14.12
C LEU A 39 9.51 -23.02 14.16
N ASN A 40 10.78 -23.34 13.88
CA ASN A 40 11.28 -24.72 13.97
C ASN A 40 11.35 -25.23 15.42
N ILE A 41 11.58 -24.37 16.41
CA ILE A 41 11.46 -24.74 17.83
C ILE A 41 10.00 -25.05 18.18
N LEU A 42 9.06 -24.21 17.74
CA LEU A 42 7.63 -24.40 17.96
C LEU A 42 7.09 -25.64 17.25
N ASN A 43 7.67 -26.08 16.13
CA ASN A 43 7.31 -27.35 15.47
C ASN A 43 7.40 -28.54 16.42
N SER A 44 8.26 -28.47 17.46
CA SER A 44 8.35 -29.53 18.46
C SER A 44 7.06 -29.71 19.28
N LEU A 45 6.14 -28.74 19.30
CA LEU A 45 4.84 -28.83 19.97
C LEU A 45 3.80 -29.60 19.15
N ILE A 46 4.01 -29.80 17.85
CA ILE A 46 3.03 -30.44 16.95
C ILE A 46 2.77 -31.87 17.40
N GLY A 47 1.50 -32.17 17.69
CA GLY A 47 1.09 -33.52 18.06
C GLY A 47 1.52 -33.99 19.45
N VAL A 48 1.96 -33.09 20.32
CA VAL A 48 2.41 -33.43 21.67
C VAL A 48 1.22 -33.59 22.62
N LYS A 49 1.17 -34.71 23.34
CA LYS A 49 0.09 -34.99 24.32
C LYS A 49 0.08 -33.98 25.47
N ASP A 50 1.24 -33.75 26.10
CA ASP A 50 1.41 -32.69 27.11
C ASP A 50 1.89 -31.39 26.46
N PHE A 51 0.96 -30.73 25.75
CA PHE A 51 1.25 -29.47 25.09
C PHE A 51 1.63 -28.39 26.09
N ASP A 52 0.87 -28.25 27.18
CA ASP A 52 0.98 -27.16 28.14
C ASP A 52 2.32 -27.19 28.87
N GLY A 53 2.72 -28.36 29.40
CA GLY A 53 4.01 -28.52 30.05
C GLY A 53 5.17 -28.25 29.10
N LYS A 54 5.08 -28.73 27.85
CA LYS A 54 6.12 -28.51 26.84
C LYS A 54 6.20 -27.06 26.39
N PHE A 55 5.06 -26.40 26.16
CA PHE A 55 5.01 -24.99 25.78
C PHE A 55 5.65 -24.12 26.87
N LYS A 56 5.28 -24.32 28.13
CA LYS A 56 5.87 -23.60 29.27
C LYS A 56 7.39 -23.76 29.32
N LYS A 57 7.87 -25.00 29.15
CA LYS A 57 9.31 -25.31 29.10
C LYS A 57 9.99 -24.55 27.96
N LEU A 58 9.43 -24.57 26.75
CA LEU A 58 9.99 -23.86 25.60
C LEU A 58 9.99 -22.34 25.81
N CYS A 59 8.96 -21.76 26.42
CA CYS A 59 8.95 -20.33 26.75
C CYS A 59 10.04 -19.95 27.76
N THR A 60 10.36 -20.85 28.70
CA THR A 60 11.45 -20.62 29.66
C THR A 60 12.83 -20.74 28.99
N GLU A 61 13.05 -21.76 28.15
CA GLU A 61 14.35 -22.03 27.51
C GLU A 61 14.62 -21.13 26.28
N TYR A 62 13.57 -20.82 25.53
CA TYR A 62 13.62 -20.11 24.25
C TYR A 62 12.53 -19.03 24.17
N PRO A 63 12.54 -18.00 25.04
CA PRO A 63 11.44 -17.03 25.14
C PRO A 63 11.14 -16.26 23.84
N LYS A 64 12.11 -16.16 22.92
CA LYS A 64 11.96 -15.51 21.62
C LYS A 64 10.88 -16.18 20.73
N ILE A 65 10.51 -17.43 20.98
CA ILE A 65 9.41 -18.11 20.26
C ILE A 65 8.07 -17.37 20.40
N LEU A 66 7.88 -16.59 21.46
CA LEU A 66 6.66 -15.79 21.65
C LEU A 66 6.43 -14.80 20.50
N GLU A 67 7.50 -14.26 19.88
CA GLU A 67 7.40 -13.33 18.76
C GLU A 67 6.76 -13.98 17.50
N CYS A 68 6.70 -15.31 17.42
CA CYS A 68 6.01 -16.01 16.34
C CYS A 68 4.50 -16.11 16.54
N ILE A 69 4.00 -16.02 17.77
CA ILE A 69 2.58 -16.28 18.07
C ILE A 69 1.63 -15.34 17.30
N PRO A 70 1.87 -14.01 17.22
CA PRO A 70 1.00 -13.11 16.49
C PRO A 70 0.80 -13.50 15.02
N ILE A 71 1.87 -13.89 14.32
CA ILE A 71 1.77 -14.20 12.89
C ILE A 71 0.99 -15.50 12.64
N LEU A 72 0.91 -16.41 13.62
CA LEU A 72 0.12 -17.64 13.50
C LEU A 72 -1.39 -17.37 13.39
N ILE A 73 -1.85 -16.21 13.86
CA ILE A 73 -3.23 -15.71 13.72
C ILE A 73 -3.33 -14.55 12.72
N ALA A 74 -2.35 -14.43 11.81
CA ALA A 74 -2.30 -13.41 10.77
C ALA A 74 -2.22 -11.95 11.31
N VAL A 75 -1.64 -11.75 12.49
CA VAL A 75 -1.43 -10.42 13.10
C VAL A 75 0.04 -10.01 12.98
N ARG A 76 0.29 -8.77 12.54
CA ARG A 76 1.65 -8.19 12.40
C ARG A 76 2.15 -7.52 13.68
N ASN A 77 1.24 -7.05 14.53
CA ASN A 77 1.60 -6.34 15.75
C ASN A 77 2.11 -7.34 16.81
N ASN A 78 3.09 -6.90 17.61
CA ASN A 78 3.59 -7.69 18.74
C ASN A 78 2.82 -7.40 20.03
N GLU A 79 1.93 -6.41 20.01
CA GLU A 79 1.00 -6.13 21.08
C GLU A 79 -0.42 -6.43 20.59
N ILE A 80 -1.13 -7.27 21.32
CA ILE A 80 -2.50 -7.67 20.98
C ILE A 80 -3.38 -7.36 22.19
N GLU A 81 -4.36 -6.50 21.98
CA GLU A 81 -5.38 -6.19 22.96
C GLU A 81 -6.58 -7.13 22.79
N ILE A 82 -6.99 -7.76 23.89
CA ILE A 82 -8.15 -8.64 23.98
C ILE A 82 -9.13 -8.00 24.94
N GLN A 83 -10.36 -7.78 24.46
CA GLN A 83 -11.47 -7.35 25.29
C GLN A 83 -12.17 -8.58 25.86
N GLU A 84 -12.11 -8.75 27.18
CA GLU A 84 -12.83 -9.81 27.89
C GLU A 84 -13.81 -9.20 28.89
N LYS A 85 -15.11 -9.29 28.59
CA LYS A 85 -16.19 -8.65 29.35
C LYS A 85 -15.88 -7.15 29.55
N ASP A 86 -15.65 -6.73 30.80
CA ASP A 86 -15.38 -5.35 31.20
C ASP A 86 -13.88 -5.03 31.38
N LYS A 87 -12.99 -5.93 30.93
CA LYS A 87 -11.53 -5.75 31.03
C LYS A 87 -10.88 -5.80 29.66
N SER A 88 -9.85 -4.96 29.49
CA SER A 88 -8.91 -5.05 28.37
C SER A 88 -7.60 -5.66 28.87
N ILE A 89 -7.14 -6.69 28.18
CA ILE A 89 -5.87 -7.39 28.45
C ILE A 89 -4.95 -7.14 27.26
N THR A 90 -3.73 -6.68 27.52
CA THR A 90 -2.72 -6.46 26.48
C THR A 90 -1.63 -7.52 26.58
N TYR A 91 -1.51 -8.35 25.54
CA TYR A 91 -0.43 -9.32 25.38
C TYR A 91 0.72 -8.68 24.60
N ASN A 92 1.90 -8.57 25.21
CA ASN A 92 3.11 -8.11 24.52
C ASN A 92 4.05 -9.30 24.24
N PHE A 93 4.16 -9.72 22.98
CA PHE A 93 4.97 -10.88 22.56
C PHE A 93 6.48 -10.59 22.46
N LYS A 94 6.91 -9.36 22.78
CA LYS A 94 8.31 -8.94 22.89
C LYS A 94 8.75 -8.66 24.33
N TYR A 95 7.87 -8.91 25.31
CA TYR A 95 8.13 -8.59 26.72
C TYR A 95 9.38 -9.28 27.28
N HIS A 96 9.71 -10.47 26.77
CA HIS A 96 10.92 -11.22 27.11
C HIS A 96 12.24 -10.46 26.87
N LYS A 97 12.24 -9.41 26.04
CA LYS A 97 13.42 -8.56 25.81
C LYS A 97 13.75 -7.69 27.01
N ASN A 98 12.78 -7.43 27.87
CA ASN A 98 12.90 -6.50 28.98
C ASN A 98 12.92 -7.19 30.35
N VAL A 99 12.39 -8.42 30.43
CA VAL A 99 12.27 -9.17 31.70
C VAL A 99 12.50 -10.66 31.50
N VAL A 100 12.87 -11.35 32.58
CA VAL A 100 12.78 -12.81 32.66
C VAL A 100 11.31 -13.19 32.84
N LEU A 101 10.82 -14.11 32.00
CA LEU A 101 9.44 -14.58 32.09
C LEU A 101 9.25 -15.45 33.34
N ASP A 102 8.37 -15.03 34.23
CA ASP A 102 7.91 -15.89 35.32
C ASP A 102 6.79 -16.85 34.84
N GLN A 103 6.41 -17.80 35.70
CA GLN A 103 5.40 -18.79 35.33
C GLN A 103 3.99 -18.19 35.16
N TYR A 104 3.67 -17.11 35.85
CA TYR A 104 2.37 -16.44 35.74
C TYR A 104 2.21 -15.83 34.34
N LEU A 105 3.23 -15.12 33.85
CA LEU A 105 3.20 -14.54 32.51
C LEU A 105 3.21 -15.61 31.41
N ILE A 106 3.92 -16.72 31.62
CA ILE A 106 3.87 -17.85 30.69
C ILE A 106 2.46 -18.47 30.65
N ASP A 107 1.78 -18.57 31.79
CA ASP A 107 0.40 -19.04 31.88
C ASP A 107 -0.57 -18.12 31.12
N ASP A 108 -0.33 -16.81 31.14
CA ASP A 108 -1.10 -15.85 30.34
C ASP A 108 -0.93 -16.12 28.84
N TYR A 109 0.29 -16.33 28.34
CA TYR A 109 0.49 -16.69 26.92
C TYR A 109 -0.09 -18.07 26.58
N LEU A 110 -0.06 -19.03 27.50
CA LEU A 110 -0.72 -20.33 27.29
C LEU A 110 -2.24 -20.15 27.16
N THR A 111 -2.83 -19.29 27.99
CA THR A 111 -4.25 -18.92 27.88
C THR A 111 -4.54 -18.32 26.52
N PHE A 112 -3.70 -17.41 26.03
CA PHE A 112 -3.82 -16.87 24.67
C PHE A 112 -3.79 -17.98 23.60
N MET A 113 -2.88 -18.94 23.69
CA MET A 113 -2.79 -20.06 22.75
C MET A 113 -4.06 -20.94 22.77
N ILE A 114 -4.70 -21.10 23.94
CA ILE A 114 -5.94 -21.86 24.10
C ILE A 114 -7.11 -21.10 23.49
N GLU A 115 -7.35 -19.86 23.93
CA GLU A 115 -8.52 -19.06 23.57
C GLU A 115 -8.55 -18.66 22.09
N THR A 116 -7.38 -18.57 21.44
CA THR A 116 -7.28 -18.32 19.99
C THR A 116 -7.41 -19.58 19.13
N GLY A 117 -7.45 -20.77 19.74
CA GLY A 117 -7.49 -22.05 19.03
C GLY A 117 -6.13 -22.53 18.49
N LEU A 118 -5.03 -21.78 18.72
CA LEU A 118 -3.69 -22.18 18.28
C LEU A 118 -3.22 -23.49 18.92
N LYS A 119 -3.55 -23.72 20.20
CA LYS A 119 -3.26 -25.00 20.86
C LYS A 119 -3.92 -26.16 20.11
N GLU A 120 -5.19 -26.04 19.76
CA GLU A 120 -5.91 -27.09 19.03
C GLU A 120 -5.27 -27.35 17.66
N LEU A 121 -4.98 -26.28 16.91
CA LEU A 121 -4.32 -26.32 15.60
C LEU A 121 -3.01 -27.13 15.64
N ILE A 122 -2.17 -26.88 16.64
CA ILE A 122 -0.83 -27.47 16.77
C ILE A 122 -0.90 -28.86 17.42
N GLN A 123 -1.60 -28.98 18.56
CA GLN A 123 -1.66 -30.20 19.36
C GLN A 123 -2.33 -31.35 18.61
N ASN A 124 -3.38 -31.07 17.84
CA ASN A 124 -4.13 -32.11 17.11
C ASN A 124 -3.54 -32.43 15.73
N ARG A 125 -2.35 -31.90 15.40
CA ARG A 125 -1.69 -32.05 14.09
C ARG A 125 -2.58 -31.63 12.91
N ILE A 126 -3.42 -30.62 13.10
CA ILE A 126 -4.18 -30.02 11.99
C ILE A 126 -3.20 -29.41 10.99
N ILE A 127 -2.08 -28.89 11.49
CA ILE A 127 -0.90 -28.51 10.70
C ILE A 127 0.28 -29.43 11.01
N ASN A 128 1.19 -29.58 10.03
CA ASN A 128 2.38 -30.43 10.15
C ASN A 128 3.70 -29.66 10.21
N ASN A 129 3.70 -28.39 9.81
CA ASN A 129 4.87 -27.53 9.82
C ASN A 129 4.45 -26.06 9.94
N LEU A 130 4.89 -25.40 11.01
CA LEU A 130 4.63 -23.98 11.27
C LEU A 130 5.35 -23.06 10.30
N VAL A 131 6.48 -23.47 9.72
CA VAL A 131 7.19 -22.70 8.68
C VAL A 131 6.33 -22.60 7.43
N ASP A 132 5.82 -23.74 6.94
CA ASP A 132 4.95 -23.79 5.76
C ASP A 132 3.61 -23.11 6.01
N TYR A 133 3.05 -23.27 7.22
CA TYR A 133 1.84 -22.58 7.63
C TYR A 133 2.01 -21.05 7.60
N VAL A 134 3.08 -20.53 8.22
CA VAL A 134 3.37 -19.09 8.22
C VAL A 134 3.67 -18.58 6.81
N LEU A 135 4.34 -19.36 5.95
CA LEU A 135 4.51 -19.02 4.55
C LEU A 135 3.16 -18.78 3.86
N GLY A 136 2.17 -19.66 4.10
CA GLY A 136 0.81 -19.49 3.62
C GLY A 136 0.10 -18.26 4.19
N VAL A 137 0.26 -18.00 5.49
CA VAL A 137 -0.31 -16.80 6.14
C VAL A 137 0.30 -15.52 5.57
N GLU A 138 1.62 -15.48 5.35
CA GLU A 138 2.31 -14.35 4.73
C GLU A 138 1.80 -14.06 3.31
N VAL A 139 1.57 -15.10 2.49
CA VAL A 139 0.92 -14.97 1.18
C VAL A 139 -0.49 -14.38 1.32
N GLY A 140 -1.28 -14.88 2.28
CA GLY A 140 -2.62 -14.35 2.56
C GLY A 140 -2.62 -12.87 2.95
N LEU A 141 -1.68 -12.45 3.81
CA LEU A 141 -1.52 -11.07 4.26
C LEU A 141 -0.95 -10.14 3.18
N ASP A 142 -0.21 -10.67 2.19
CA ASP A 142 0.31 -9.88 1.07
C ASP A 142 -0.80 -9.33 0.15
N SER A 143 -2.03 -9.80 0.35
CA SER A 143 -3.22 -9.23 -0.27
C SER A 143 -3.39 -7.73 -0.02
N ASN A 144 -2.93 -7.23 1.14
CA ASN A 144 -2.91 -5.79 1.46
C ASN A 144 -1.87 -5.03 0.62
N GLY A 145 -0.71 -5.63 0.38
CA GLY A 145 0.36 -5.07 -0.45
C GLY A 145 -0.06 -4.89 -1.92
N ARG A 146 -0.99 -5.73 -2.42
CA ARG A 146 -1.54 -5.62 -3.79
C ARG A 146 -2.11 -4.25 -4.12
N LYS A 147 -2.73 -3.57 -3.13
CA LYS A 147 -3.30 -2.23 -3.34
C LYS A 147 -2.22 -1.21 -3.69
N ASN A 148 -1.10 -1.24 -2.97
CA ASN A 148 0.03 -0.34 -3.20
C ASN A 148 0.74 -0.66 -4.51
N ARG A 149 0.92 -1.96 -4.82
CA ARG A 149 1.49 -2.40 -6.11
C ARG A 149 0.68 -1.90 -7.31
N GLY A 150 -0.65 -1.83 -7.20
CA GLY A 150 -1.50 -1.27 -8.26
C GLY A 150 -1.20 0.19 -8.58
N GLY A 151 -0.98 1.03 -7.56
CA GLY A 151 -0.56 2.43 -7.73
C GLY A 151 0.81 2.52 -8.40
N HIS A 152 1.78 1.77 -7.87
CA HIS A 152 3.14 1.74 -8.44
C HIS A 152 3.20 1.25 -9.88
N LEU A 153 2.31 0.33 -10.30
CA LEU A 153 2.24 -0.08 -11.71
C LEU A 153 1.88 1.09 -12.63
N MET A 154 0.93 1.94 -12.23
CA MET A 154 0.54 3.10 -13.02
C MET A 154 1.63 4.18 -13.00
N GLU A 155 2.22 4.45 -11.82
CA GLU A 155 3.36 5.36 -11.66
C GLU A 155 4.54 4.94 -12.54
N ASN A 156 4.94 3.66 -12.48
CA ASN A 156 6.07 3.15 -13.27
C ASN A 156 5.77 3.18 -14.77
N LEU A 157 4.52 2.95 -15.17
CA LEU A 157 4.10 3.06 -16.56
C LEU A 157 4.26 4.50 -17.05
N LEU A 158 3.73 5.48 -16.31
CA LEU A 158 3.87 6.90 -16.65
C LEU A 158 5.34 7.35 -16.63
N GLU A 159 6.11 6.93 -15.63
CA GLU A 159 7.53 7.28 -15.50
C GLU A 159 8.34 6.86 -16.72
N LYS A 160 8.07 5.68 -17.28
CA LYS A 160 8.72 5.23 -18.52
C LYS A 160 8.50 6.23 -19.67
N TYR A 161 7.27 6.70 -19.86
CA TYR A 161 6.98 7.69 -20.90
C TYR A 161 7.61 9.06 -20.60
N ILE A 162 7.68 9.47 -19.34
CA ILE A 162 8.38 10.71 -18.94
C ILE A 162 9.88 10.61 -19.23
N GLN A 163 10.51 9.47 -18.92
CA GLN A 163 11.94 9.23 -19.20
C GLN A 163 12.26 9.30 -20.70
N GLU A 164 11.37 8.76 -21.55
CA GLU A 164 11.51 8.79 -23.01
C GLU A 164 11.50 10.22 -23.60
N LEU A 165 10.95 11.20 -22.86
CA LEU A 165 11.02 12.61 -23.28
C LEU A 165 12.46 13.16 -23.24
N GLY A 166 13.34 12.59 -22.41
CA GLY A 166 14.72 13.08 -22.26
C GLY A 166 14.80 14.47 -21.62
N VAL A 167 13.89 14.77 -20.71
CA VAL A 167 13.80 16.05 -19.97
C VAL A 167 14.07 15.85 -18.49
N GLU A 168 14.37 16.94 -17.79
CA GLU A 168 14.54 16.94 -16.34
C GLU A 168 13.22 16.60 -15.65
N TYR A 169 13.22 15.62 -14.74
CA TYR A 169 12.04 15.29 -13.95
C TYR A 169 12.40 14.86 -12.52
N TYR A 170 11.42 14.99 -11.64
CA TYR A 170 11.48 14.64 -10.22
C TYR A 170 10.29 13.75 -9.89
N LYS A 171 10.51 12.74 -9.04
CA LYS A 171 9.46 11.85 -8.53
C LYS A 171 9.08 12.28 -7.11
N GLU A 172 7.80 12.26 -6.79
CA GLU A 172 7.25 12.58 -5.46
C GLU A 172 7.70 13.95 -4.89
N MET A 173 7.50 15.04 -5.64
CA MET A 173 7.97 16.38 -5.26
C MET A 173 6.87 17.23 -4.61
N TYR A 174 7.17 17.85 -3.47
CA TYR A 174 6.24 18.74 -2.77
C TYR A 174 6.18 20.13 -3.41
N THR A 175 5.01 20.79 -3.35
CA THR A 175 4.83 22.17 -3.84
C THR A 175 5.90 23.12 -3.32
N LYS A 176 6.23 23.04 -2.02
CA LYS A 176 7.27 23.86 -1.40
C LYS A 176 8.65 23.70 -2.06
N GLU A 177 9.00 22.49 -2.46
CA GLU A 177 10.27 22.25 -3.18
C GLU A 177 10.25 22.87 -4.57
N ILE A 178 9.09 22.91 -5.22
CA ILE A 178 8.89 23.55 -6.53
C ILE A 178 9.05 25.07 -6.36
N GLU A 179 8.42 25.65 -5.34
CA GLU A 179 8.51 27.07 -4.98
C GLU A 179 9.96 27.48 -4.71
N ASP A 180 10.65 26.73 -3.84
CA ASP A 180 12.04 27.02 -3.46
C ASP A 180 13.02 26.88 -4.65
N ARG A 181 12.81 25.89 -5.52
CA ARG A 181 13.74 25.59 -6.63
C ARG A 181 13.58 26.55 -7.80
N TRP A 182 12.36 26.95 -8.13
CA TRP A 182 12.07 27.73 -9.33
C TRP A 182 11.46 29.11 -9.05
N ASN A 183 11.43 29.54 -7.79
CA ASN A 183 10.94 30.84 -7.33
C ASN A 183 9.54 31.15 -7.90
N MET A 184 8.64 30.18 -7.72
CA MET A 184 7.24 30.24 -8.13
C MET A 184 6.35 30.29 -6.89
N ASP A 185 5.19 30.95 -6.99
CA ASP A 185 4.19 30.98 -5.91
C ASP A 185 3.11 29.93 -6.19
N LEU A 186 3.05 28.89 -5.37
CA LEU A 186 2.04 27.82 -5.42
C LEU A 186 1.12 27.85 -4.20
N SER A 187 1.04 28.97 -3.49
CA SER A 187 0.21 29.13 -2.29
C SER A 187 -1.27 28.83 -2.54
N LEU A 188 -1.78 29.06 -3.76
CA LEU A 188 -3.14 28.72 -4.17
C LEU A 188 -3.44 27.21 -4.10
N LEU A 189 -2.43 26.35 -4.17
CA LEU A 189 -2.58 24.89 -4.09
C LEU A 189 -2.54 24.37 -2.66
N THR A 190 -2.12 25.20 -1.71
CA THR A 190 -2.18 24.91 -0.29
C THR A 190 -3.55 25.33 0.24
N ASN A 191 -4.49 24.39 0.31
CA ASN A 191 -5.81 24.61 0.92
C ASN A 191 -5.65 25.15 2.35
N ALA A 192 -5.74 26.48 2.58
CA ALA A 192 -5.91 27.20 3.85
C ALA A 192 -5.36 26.60 5.17
N GLY A 193 -4.34 25.73 5.13
CA GLY A 193 -3.98 24.84 6.23
C GLY A 193 -2.85 23.88 5.85
N ASP A 194 -1.61 24.34 6.07
CA ASP A 194 -0.35 23.65 6.41
C ASP A 194 0.11 22.34 5.72
N VAL A 195 -0.70 21.64 4.93
CA VAL A 195 -0.27 20.40 4.27
C VAL A 195 0.14 20.69 2.83
N ALA A 196 1.46 20.77 2.62
CA ALA A 196 2.04 20.89 1.28
C ALA A 196 1.60 19.71 0.40
N LYS A 197 1.04 20.00 -0.78
CA LYS A 197 0.68 18.98 -1.76
C LYS A 197 1.94 18.35 -2.34
N ARG A 198 1.91 17.04 -2.55
CA ARG A 198 2.97 16.28 -3.24
C ARG A 198 2.44 15.76 -4.57
N PHE A 199 3.15 16.04 -5.66
CA PHE A 199 2.84 15.52 -6.98
C PHE A 199 3.63 14.23 -7.25
N ASP A 200 3.05 13.30 -8.00
CA ASP A 200 3.70 12.03 -8.34
C ASP A 200 4.96 12.26 -9.18
N PHE A 201 4.87 13.18 -10.16
CA PHE A 201 6.03 13.63 -10.92
C PHE A 201 5.99 15.13 -11.19
N VAL A 202 7.15 15.75 -11.28
CA VAL A 202 7.32 17.12 -11.75
C VAL A 202 8.35 17.12 -12.87
N VAL A 203 7.96 17.59 -14.05
CA VAL A 203 8.82 17.69 -15.23
C VAL A 203 9.16 19.16 -15.47
N LYS A 204 10.44 19.46 -15.68
CA LYS A 204 10.93 20.79 -15.99
C LYS A 204 11.46 20.86 -17.41
N THR A 205 10.91 21.77 -18.20
CA THR A 205 11.49 22.21 -19.49
C THR A 205 12.14 23.57 -19.31
N ASN A 206 12.68 24.18 -20.36
CA ASN A 206 13.29 25.51 -20.26
C ASN A 206 12.30 26.57 -19.72
N ASN A 207 11.05 26.56 -20.21
CA ASN A 207 10.09 27.63 -19.95
C ASN A 207 8.85 27.20 -19.16
N GLN A 208 8.68 25.90 -18.90
CA GLN A 208 7.44 25.37 -18.30
C GLN A 208 7.73 24.27 -17.27
N ILE A 209 6.94 24.23 -16.21
CA ILE A 209 6.86 23.14 -15.24
C ILE A 209 5.58 22.35 -15.50
N TYR A 210 5.65 21.03 -15.47
CA TYR A 210 4.49 20.15 -15.57
C TYR A 210 4.38 19.31 -14.31
N ALA A 211 3.30 19.48 -13.57
CA ALA A 211 3.01 18.72 -12.36
C ALA A 211 2.04 17.59 -12.70
N PHE A 212 2.47 16.35 -12.49
CA PHE A 212 1.74 15.15 -12.85
C PHE A 212 1.11 14.49 -11.63
N GLU A 213 -0.11 14.02 -11.82
CA GLU A 213 -0.76 13.04 -10.95
C GLU A 213 -1.17 11.83 -11.77
N THR A 214 -1.13 10.65 -11.17
CA THR A 214 -1.57 9.44 -11.86
C THR A 214 -2.31 8.44 -10.97
N ASN A 215 -3.27 7.73 -11.57
CA ASN A 215 -3.98 6.66 -10.87
C ASN A 215 -4.60 5.66 -11.83
N PHE A 216 -4.78 4.43 -11.35
CA PHE A 216 -5.50 3.38 -12.05
C PHE A 216 -6.59 2.79 -11.16
N TYR A 217 -7.85 2.92 -11.57
CA TYR A 217 -8.98 2.41 -10.80
C TYR A 217 -9.63 1.20 -11.48
N LYS A 218 -9.32 0.00 -10.98
CA LYS A 218 -9.92 -1.25 -11.50
C LYS A 218 -11.40 -1.38 -11.15
N SER A 219 -11.80 -0.88 -9.99
CA SER A 219 -13.17 -0.96 -9.46
C SER A 219 -13.69 0.43 -9.07
N GLY A 220 -15.01 0.55 -9.00
CA GLY A 220 -15.69 1.75 -8.50
C GLY A 220 -15.46 2.00 -7.00
N GLY A 221 -16.04 3.10 -6.50
CA GLY A 221 -15.96 3.49 -5.09
C GLY A 221 -15.93 5.00 -4.87
N SER A 222 -16.02 5.42 -3.61
CA SER A 222 -15.97 6.85 -3.22
C SER A 222 -14.64 7.51 -3.56
N LYS A 223 -13.53 6.79 -3.40
CA LYS A 223 -12.17 7.33 -3.60
C LYS A 223 -11.97 8.01 -4.95
N LEU A 224 -12.37 7.38 -6.06
CA LEU A 224 -12.20 7.98 -7.39
C LEU A 224 -13.11 9.19 -7.64
N ASN A 225 -14.28 9.24 -6.99
CA ASN A 225 -15.14 10.43 -7.02
C ASN A 225 -14.47 11.60 -6.28
N GLU A 226 -13.87 11.34 -5.12
CA GLU A 226 -13.11 12.35 -4.37
C GLU A 226 -11.86 12.80 -5.14
N THR A 227 -11.14 11.88 -5.79
CA THR A 227 -10.00 12.22 -6.65
C THR A 227 -10.40 13.16 -7.80
N ALA A 228 -11.47 12.84 -8.53
CA ALA A 228 -11.92 13.69 -9.64
C ALA A 228 -12.25 15.12 -9.18
N ARG A 229 -12.93 15.26 -8.05
CA ARG A 229 -13.26 16.57 -7.45
C ARG A 229 -12.01 17.32 -6.98
N SER A 230 -11.12 16.63 -6.27
CA SER A 230 -9.87 17.24 -5.78
C SER A 230 -9.00 17.73 -6.94
N PHE A 231 -8.87 16.93 -7.99
CA PHE A 231 -8.04 17.26 -9.14
C PHE A 231 -8.67 18.31 -10.05
N LYS A 232 -10.00 18.40 -10.09
CA LYS A 232 -10.71 19.54 -10.69
C LYS A 232 -10.36 20.84 -9.99
N ASN A 233 -10.40 20.88 -8.66
CA ASN A 233 -10.01 22.08 -7.91
C ASN A 233 -8.53 22.44 -8.16
N ILE A 234 -7.64 21.45 -8.18
CA ILE A 234 -6.21 21.68 -8.50
C ILE A 234 -6.06 22.24 -9.92
N ALA A 235 -6.79 21.71 -10.90
CA ALA A 235 -6.78 22.22 -12.27
C ALA A 235 -7.21 23.70 -12.33
N GLU A 236 -8.31 24.04 -11.66
CA GLU A 236 -8.84 25.40 -11.62
C GLU A 236 -7.90 26.39 -10.91
N GLU A 237 -7.18 25.97 -9.86
CA GLU A 237 -6.21 26.82 -9.17
C GLU A 237 -4.87 26.92 -9.93
N ILE A 238 -4.37 25.83 -10.51
CA ILE A 238 -3.12 25.83 -11.29
C ILE A 238 -3.24 26.70 -12.55
N ASP A 239 -4.40 26.74 -13.20
CA ASP A 239 -4.61 27.55 -14.41
C ASP A 239 -4.41 29.07 -14.17
N LYS A 240 -4.49 29.51 -12.91
CA LYS A 240 -4.25 30.90 -12.51
C LYS A 240 -2.76 31.23 -12.36
N ILE A 241 -1.87 30.23 -12.43
CA ILE A 241 -0.44 30.36 -12.17
C ILE A 241 0.34 30.19 -13.48
N GLN A 242 1.10 31.22 -13.86
CA GLN A 242 1.93 31.17 -15.06
C GLN A 242 3.16 30.27 -14.87
N GLY A 243 3.56 29.54 -15.92
CA GLY A 243 4.78 28.74 -15.94
C GLY A 243 4.63 27.34 -15.32
N ILE A 244 3.43 26.95 -14.90
CA ILE A 244 3.11 25.58 -14.45
C ILE A 244 1.85 25.04 -15.15
N THR A 245 1.84 23.75 -15.46
CA THR A 245 0.70 23.03 -16.04
C THR A 245 0.43 21.77 -15.25
N PHE A 246 -0.83 21.55 -14.88
CA PHE A 246 -1.26 20.31 -14.28
C PHE A 246 -1.54 19.27 -15.37
N ILE A 247 -0.98 18.08 -15.27
CA ILE A 247 -1.29 16.95 -16.14
C ILE A 247 -1.80 15.80 -15.27
N TRP A 248 -2.99 15.30 -15.59
CA TRP A 248 -3.54 14.16 -14.87
C TRP A 248 -3.64 12.96 -15.81
N VAL A 249 -2.97 11.86 -15.46
CA VAL A 249 -3.04 10.62 -16.22
C VAL A 249 -3.83 9.58 -15.46
N THR A 250 -5.00 9.19 -15.95
CA THR A 250 -5.87 8.20 -15.31
C THR A 250 -6.37 7.14 -16.26
N ASP A 251 -6.59 5.94 -15.74
CA ASP A 251 -7.16 4.82 -16.49
C ASP A 251 -7.91 3.85 -15.56
N GLY A 252 -8.51 2.80 -16.13
CA GLY A 252 -9.18 1.74 -15.41
C GLY A 252 -10.71 1.81 -15.51
N LYS A 253 -11.33 0.67 -15.83
CA LYS A 253 -12.79 0.55 -15.98
C LYS A 253 -13.60 0.90 -14.72
N GLY A 254 -12.99 1.06 -13.55
CA GLY A 254 -13.65 1.55 -12.35
C GLY A 254 -14.31 2.93 -12.53
N TRP A 255 -13.73 3.77 -13.39
CA TRP A 255 -14.27 5.08 -13.75
C TRP A 255 -15.66 5.06 -14.38
N ILE A 256 -16.09 3.94 -14.97
CA ILE A 256 -17.45 3.81 -15.51
C ILE A 256 -18.50 4.11 -14.42
N SER A 257 -18.23 3.70 -13.18
CA SER A 257 -19.14 3.97 -12.05
C SER A 257 -19.13 5.41 -11.55
N ALA A 258 -18.08 6.19 -11.85
CA ALA A 258 -17.92 7.59 -11.45
C ALA A 258 -17.83 8.52 -12.68
N ARG A 259 -18.38 8.07 -13.81
CA ARG A 259 -18.25 8.69 -15.12
C ARG A 259 -18.62 10.17 -15.11
N HIS A 260 -19.66 10.53 -14.36
CA HIS A 260 -20.15 11.90 -14.27
C HIS A 260 -19.09 12.85 -13.68
N ASN A 261 -18.51 12.50 -12.53
CA ASN A 261 -17.47 13.33 -11.90
C ASN A 261 -16.20 13.38 -12.76
N LEU A 262 -15.81 12.27 -13.41
CA LEU A 262 -14.67 12.28 -14.33
C LEU A 262 -14.94 13.18 -15.54
N LYS A 263 -16.16 13.15 -16.08
CA LYS A 263 -16.56 13.99 -17.21
C LYS A 263 -16.50 15.47 -16.84
N GLU A 264 -16.96 15.85 -15.63
CA GLU A 264 -16.85 17.24 -15.18
C GLU A 264 -15.39 17.72 -15.14
N THR A 265 -14.46 16.89 -14.69
CA THR A 265 -13.03 17.24 -14.71
C THR A 265 -12.49 17.26 -16.15
N PHE A 266 -12.87 16.29 -16.99
CA PHE A 266 -12.48 16.25 -18.40
C PHE A 266 -12.94 17.46 -19.20
N ASP A 267 -14.11 18.02 -18.86
CA ASP A 267 -14.66 19.18 -19.54
C ASP A 267 -13.90 20.48 -19.22
N VAL A 268 -13.12 20.53 -18.12
CA VAL A 268 -12.34 21.70 -17.69
C VAL A 268 -10.81 21.51 -17.73
N LEU A 269 -10.32 20.27 -17.71
CA LEU A 269 -8.89 19.93 -17.73
C LEU A 269 -8.52 19.29 -19.08
N ASP A 270 -8.03 20.12 -20.01
CA ASP A 270 -7.60 19.67 -21.35
C ASP A 270 -6.44 18.67 -21.32
N THR A 271 -5.65 18.70 -20.23
CA THR A 271 -4.48 17.87 -19.95
C THR A 271 -4.78 16.61 -19.12
N LEU A 272 -6.03 16.12 -19.20
CA LEU A 272 -6.44 14.83 -18.66
C LEU A 272 -6.23 13.71 -19.68
N TYR A 273 -5.30 12.79 -19.44
CA TYR A 273 -4.94 11.72 -20.40
C TYR A 273 -5.13 10.32 -19.82
N ASN A 274 -5.17 9.31 -20.69
CA ASN A 274 -5.18 7.89 -20.30
C ASN A 274 -4.00 7.13 -20.93
N ILE A 275 -3.93 5.82 -20.71
CA ILE A 275 -2.80 5.01 -21.22
C ILE A 275 -2.79 4.98 -22.75
N ASN A 276 -3.97 4.96 -23.39
CA ASN A 276 -4.03 5.02 -24.86
C ASN A 276 -3.46 6.34 -25.39
N ASP A 277 -3.71 7.48 -24.72
CA ASP A 277 -3.12 8.76 -25.10
C ASP A 277 -1.58 8.73 -24.96
N LEU A 278 -1.06 8.13 -23.89
CA LEU A 278 0.39 7.93 -23.70
C LEU A 278 1.01 7.10 -24.83
N GLU A 279 0.38 5.99 -25.19
CA GLU A 279 0.81 5.10 -26.27
C GLU A 279 0.81 5.77 -27.63
N ASN A 280 -0.09 6.75 -27.83
CA ASN A 280 -0.13 7.59 -29.03
C ASN A 280 0.78 8.82 -28.94
N GLY A 281 1.67 8.88 -27.95
CA GLY A 281 2.75 9.87 -27.88
C GLY A 281 2.32 11.24 -27.38
N ILE A 282 1.19 11.37 -26.66
CA ILE A 282 0.65 12.67 -26.22
C ILE A 282 1.68 13.51 -25.45
N LEU A 283 2.55 12.89 -24.64
CA LEU A 283 3.55 13.61 -23.86
C LEU A 283 4.58 14.33 -24.74
N ASN A 284 4.92 13.79 -25.92
CA ASN A 284 5.80 14.48 -26.88
C ASN A 284 5.12 15.70 -27.52
N VAL A 285 3.80 15.82 -27.44
CA VAL A 285 3.05 16.95 -28.01
C VAL A 285 2.84 18.06 -26.98
N VAL A 286 2.68 17.70 -25.70
CA VAL A 286 2.31 18.67 -24.66
C VAL A 286 3.50 19.16 -23.82
N VAL A 287 4.57 18.37 -23.74
CA VAL A 287 5.79 18.72 -23.00
C VAL A 287 6.89 19.27 -23.91
N LYS A 288 6.97 18.85 -25.17
CA LYS A 288 7.96 19.32 -26.16
C LYS A 288 7.31 20.25 -27.17
#